data_AF-D7V0H0-F1
#
_entry.id   AF-D7V0H0-F1
#
_cell.length_a   1.000
_cell.length_b   1.000
_cell.length_c   1.000
_cell.angle_alpha   90.00
_cell.angle_beta   90.00
_cell.angle_gamma   90.00
#
_symmetry.space_group_name_H-M   'P 1'
#
loop_
_entity.id
_entity.type
_entity.pdbx_description
1 polymer ?
#
loop_
_entity_poly.entity_id
_entity_poly.type
_entity_poly.pdbx_seq_one_letter_code
_entity_poly.pdbx_strand_id
1 'polypeptide(L)'
;MSQKVQKTFAFRSPQAVLKYKSTVKIDIKGENEMAGQIRMSPAELRDRAKKYGTSAREIDQILNNLKNLQEQLRGEWEGQAFARFDEQFNQLKPKVVQFSDLLDQIQGQLEKTATSVENHDRELSQNFGLN
;
A
#
# COMPACT_ATOMS: atom_id res chain seq x y z
N MET A 1 19.34 9.35 -37.37
CA MET A 1 18.26 8.55 -37.97
C MET A 1 17.48 7.88 -36.85
N SER A 2 16.24 8.30 -36.56
CA SER A 2 15.42 7.74 -35.48
C SER A 2 14.50 6.65 -36.01
N GLN A 3 14.61 5.42 -35.51
CA GLN A 3 13.63 4.37 -35.79
C GLN A 3 12.52 4.37 -34.72
N LYS A 4 11.27 4.52 -35.16
CA LYS A 4 10.07 4.27 -34.35
C LYS A 4 9.76 2.78 -34.41
N VAL A 5 9.86 2.07 -33.29
CA VAL A 5 9.34 0.70 -33.19
C VAL A 5 8.01 0.74 -32.44
N GLN A 6 6.92 0.35 -33.10
CA GLN A 6 5.61 0.16 -32.48
C GLN A 6 5.46 -1.31 -32.08
N LYS A 7 5.34 -1.60 -30.79
CA LYS A 7 4.96 -2.93 -30.31
C LYS A 7 3.49 -2.94 -29.90
N THR A 8 2.70 -3.75 -30.60
CA THR A 8 1.28 -3.99 -30.33
C THR A 8 1.14 -5.23 -29.47
N PHE A 9 0.72 -5.08 -28.22
CA PHE A 9 0.28 -6.19 -27.39
C PHE A 9 -1.24 -6.30 -27.44
N ALA A 10 -1.76 -7.44 -27.87
CA ALA A 10 -3.17 -7.75 -27.90
C ALA A 10 -3.54 -8.56 -26.66
N PHE A 11 -4.17 -7.93 -25.68
CA PHE A 11 -4.86 -8.62 -24.59
C PHE A 11 -6.34 -8.72 -24.94
N ARG A 12 -6.85 -9.95 -25.09
CA ARG A 12 -8.25 -10.22 -25.44
C ARG A 12 -9.07 -10.32 -24.15
N SER A 13 -9.77 -9.24 -23.80
CA SER A 13 -11.04 -9.27 -23.08
C SER A 13 -11.89 -8.09 -23.56
N PRO A 14 -13.18 -8.30 -23.91
CA PRO A 14 -13.98 -7.32 -24.62
C PRO A 14 -14.62 -6.34 -23.64
N GLN A 15 -13.91 -5.27 -23.27
CA GLN A 15 -14.53 -3.95 -23.09
C GLN A 15 -13.45 -2.86 -22.91
N ALA A 16 -13.48 -1.90 -23.84
CA ALA A 16 -12.76 -0.63 -23.89
C ALA A 16 -11.22 -0.65 -23.82
N VAL A 17 -10.58 -0.63 -25.00
CA VAL A 17 -9.14 -0.32 -25.14
C VAL A 17 -8.95 1.19 -25.16
N LEU A 18 -8.60 1.80 -24.03
CA LEU A 18 -8.11 3.18 -24.01
C LEU A 18 -6.67 3.18 -24.56
N LYS A 19 -6.50 3.55 -25.84
CA LYS A 19 -5.18 3.64 -26.48
C LYS A 19 -4.43 4.87 -25.98
N TYR A 20 -3.57 4.70 -24.99
CA TYR A 20 -2.62 5.74 -24.60
C TYR A 20 -1.38 5.68 -25.50
N LYS A 21 -1.08 6.78 -26.22
CA LYS A 21 0.18 6.95 -26.98
C LYS A 21 1.11 7.83 -26.16
N SER A 22 1.97 7.25 -25.33
CA SER A 22 3.14 7.96 -24.80
C SER A 22 4.29 7.84 -25.80
N THR A 23 4.92 8.96 -26.15
CA THR A 23 6.15 8.98 -26.95
C THR A 23 7.28 9.35 -26.02
N VAL A 24 8.12 8.38 -25.65
CA VAL A 24 9.34 8.61 -24.86
C VAL A 24 10.50 8.79 -25.84
N LYS A 25 11.20 9.93 -25.75
CA LYS A 25 12.49 10.13 -26.40
C LYS A 25 13.55 9.51 -25.50
N ILE A 26 14.29 8.53 -26.01
CA ILE A 26 15.37 7.88 -25.29
C ILE A 26 16.67 8.46 -25.85
N ASP A 27 17.23 9.43 -25.14
CA ASP A 27 18.61 9.87 -25.35
C ASP A 27 19.51 8.90 -24.58
N ILE A 28 20.21 8.03 -25.32
CA ILE A 28 21.14 7.04 -24.78
C ILE A 28 22.40 7.78 -24.34
N LYS A 29 22.51 8.09 -23.04
CA LYS A 29 23.80 8.30 -22.37
C LYS A 29 23.65 8.22 -20.84
N GLY A 30 24.17 7.12 -20.28
CA GLY A 30 24.36 6.93 -18.84
C GLY A 30 23.47 5.84 -18.26
N GLU A 31 24.07 4.68 -18.01
CA GLU A 31 23.50 3.60 -17.20
C GLU A 31 23.05 4.14 -15.84
N ASN A 32 21.73 4.22 -15.63
CA ASN A 32 21.03 4.07 -14.35
C ASN A 32 19.57 4.42 -14.63
N GLU A 33 18.83 3.44 -15.14
CA GLU A 33 17.37 3.44 -15.12
C GLU A 33 16.94 3.62 -13.65
N MET A 34 16.56 4.85 -13.32
CA MET A 34 16.04 5.23 -12.02
C MET A 34 14.86 4.31 -11.66
N ALA A 35 15.13 3.29 -10.85
CA ALA A 35 14.11 2.64 -10.04
C ALA A 35 13.25 3.75 -9.43
N GLY A 36 11.96 3.80 -9.80
CA GLY A 36 11.09 4.96 -9.66
C GLY A 36 11.47 5.86 -8.48
N GLN A 37 12.11 6.98 -8.77
CA GLN A 37 12.83 7.80 -7.79
C GLN A 37 11.87 8.20 -6.68
N ILE A 38 11.94 7.51 -5.53
CA ILE A 38 11.16 7.87 -4.35
C ILE A 38 11.66 9.23 -3.91
N ARG A 39 10.86 10.28 -4.17
CA ARG A 39 11.20 11.67 -3.86
C ARG A 39 11.19 11.99 -2.35
N MET A 40 11.11 10.95 -1.52
CA MET A 40 10.86 11.04 -0.09
C MET A 40 12.11 10.59 0.66
N SER A 41 12.50 11.32 1.70
CA SER A 41 13.64 10.91 2.52
C SER A 41 13.31 9.62 3.29
N PRO A 42 14.32 8.80 3.64
CA PRO A 42 14.11 7.63 4.49
C PRO A 42 13.41 7.95 5.82
N ALA A 43 13.70 9.13 6.39
CA ALA A 43 13.04 9.60 7.60
C ALA A 43 11.53 9.80 7.38
N GLU A 44 11.14 10.47 6.27
CA GLU A 44 9.74 10.71 5.96
C GLU A 44 8.99 9.41 5.62
N LEU A 45 9.65 8.45 4.94
CA LEU A 45 9.09 7.10 4.73
C LEU A 45 8.78 6.40 6.06
N ARG A 46 9.70 6.47 7.03
CA ARG A 46 9.49 5.87 8.36
C ARG A 46 8.39 6.56 9.15
N ASP A 47 8.29 7.89 9.08
CA ASP A 47 7.23 8.62 9.77
C ASP A 47 5.85 8.27 9.20
N ARG A 48 5.75 8.16 7.87
CA ARG A 48 4.51 7.69 7.23
C ARG A 48 4.22 6.23 7.56
N ALA A 49 5.23 5.36 7.59
CA ALA A 49 5.08 3.96 7.99
C ALA A 49 4.50 3.85 9.41
N LYS A 50 5.06 4.60 10.38
CA LYS A 50 4.56 4.65 11.75
C LYS A 50 3.09 5.08 11.80
N LYS A 51 2.68 6.05 10.98
CA LYS A 51 1.29 6.50 10.91
C LYS A 51 0.37 5.36 10.45
N TYR A 52 0.75 4.59 9.43
CA TYR A 52 -0.01 3.41 8.99
C TYR A 52 -0.19 2.38 10.12
N GLY A 53 0.87 2.05 10.85
CA GLY A 53 0.78 1.12 11.98
C GLY A 53 -0.03 1.62 13.16
N THR A 54 0.04 2.92 13.46
CA THR A 54 -0.81 3.50 14.50
C THR A 54 -2.27 3.43 14.11
N SER A 55 -2.62 3.75 12.85
CA SER A 55 -3.98 3.61 12.36
C SER A 55 -4.47 2.16 12.33
N ALA A 56 -3.62 1.18 12.03
CA ALA A 56 -3.96 -0.24 12.13
C ALA A 56 -4.38 -0.60 13.56
N ARG A 57 -3.54 -0.27 14.55
CA ARG A 57 -3.83 -0.49 15.97
C ARG A 57 -5.10 0.20 16.45
N GLU A 58 -5.35 1.44 16.01
CA GLU A 58 -6.58 2.17 16.34
C GLU A 58 -7.83 1.45 15.79
N ILE A 59 -7.75 0.93 14.56
CA ILE A 59 -8.84 0.16 13.94
C ILE A 59 -9.10 -1.13 14.73
N ASP A 60 -8.06 -1.85 15.13
CA ASP A 60 -8.20 -3.06 15.93
C ASP A 60 -8.83 -2.77 17.30
N GLN A 61 -8.44 -1.67 17.95
CA GLN A 61 -9.02 -1.22 19.21
C GLN A 61 -10.51 -0.91 19.05
N ILE A 62 -10.87 -0.13 18.02
CA ILE A 62 -12.28 0.18 17.71
C ILE A 62 -13.07 -1.11 17.46
N LEU A 63 -12.53 -2.03 16.68
CA LEU A 63 -13.19 -3.29 16.37
C LEU A 63 -13.44 -4.14 17.63
N ASN A 64 -12.45 -4.22 18.52
CA ASN A 64 -12.58 -4.91 19.80
C ASN A 64 -13.63 -4.26 20.71
N ASN A 65 -13.65 -2.93 20.79
CA ASN A 65 -14.65 -2.20 21.57
C ASN A 65 -16.07 -2.45 21.04
N LEU A 66 -16.25 -2.42 19.72
CA LEU A 66 -17.54 -2.69 19.07
C LEU A 66 -17.98 -4.15 19.26
N LYS A 67 -17.05 -5.10 19.24
CA LYS A 67 -17.35 -6.52 19.52
C LYS A 67 -17.88 -6.69 20.95
N ASN A 68 -17.24 -6.08 21.93
CA ASN A 68 -17.69 -6.14 23.33
C ASN A 68 -19.08 -5.52 23.51
N LEU A 69 -19.31 -4.37 22.87
CA LEU A 69 -20.63 -3.72 22.89
C LEU A 69 -21.70 -4.62 22.25
N GLN A 70 -21.38 -5.29 21.15
CA GLN A 70 -22.31 -6.21 20.50
C GLN A 70 -22.66 -7.42 21.39
N GLU A 71 -21.69 -7.95 22.13
CA GLU A 71 -21.95 -9.03 23.10
C GLU A 71 -22.86 -8.57 24.24
N GLN A 72 -22.70 -7.34 24.73
CA GLN A 72 -23.59 -6.73 25.74
C GLN A 72 -25.02 -6.57 25.20
N LEU A 73 -25.16 -5.95 24.02
CA LEU A 73 -26.47 -5.72 23.39
C LEU A 73 -27.22 -7.04 23.09
N ARG A 74 -26.49 -8.10 22.75
CA ARG A 74 -27.08 -9.44 22.55
C ARG A 74 -27.72 -10.01 23.83
N GLY A 75 -27.18 -9.66 25.00
CA GLY A 75 -27.76 -10.08 26.29
C GLY A 75 -28.96 -9.25 26.72
N GLU A 76 -29.01 -7.98 26.32
CA GLU A 76 -30.10 -7.05 26.66
C GLU A 76 -31.33 -7.19 25.76
N TRP A 77 -31.15 -7.65 24.52
CA TRP A 77 -32.24 -7.74 23.54
C TRP A 77 -32.81 -9.17 23.52
N GLU A 78 -34.00 -9.36 24.10
CA GLU A 78 -34.72 -10.63 23.98
C GLU A 78 -35.21 -10.86 22.53
N GLY A 79 -34.77 -11.96 21.92
CA GLY A 79 -35.36 -12.49 20.68
C GLY A 79 -34.73 -12.01 19.37
N GLN A 80 -35.21 -12.60 18.26
CA GLN A 80 -34.63 -12.53 16.89
C GLN A 80 -34.50 -11.11 16.29
N ALA A 81 -35.00 -10.06 16.95
CA ALA A 81 -34.95 -8.69 16.46
C ALA A 81 -33.50 -8.18 16.26
N PHE A 82 -32.54 -8.67 17.06
CA PHE A 82 -31.13 -8.29 16.93
C PHE A 82 -30.32 -9.17 15.94
N ALA A 83 -30.90 -10.28 15.46
CA ALA A 83 -30.18 -11.28 14.68
C ALA A 83 -29.60 -10.73 13.36
N ARG A 84 -30.37 -9.87 12.65
CA ARG A 84 -29.89 -9.26 11.40
C ARG A 84 -28.71 -8.32 11.61
N PHE A 85 -28.71 -7.55 12.70
CA PHE A 85 -27.60 -6.66 13.01
C PHE A 85 -26.35 -7.48 13.36
N ASP A 86 -26.52 -8.53 14.17
CA ASP A 86 -25.44 -9.45 14.54
C ASP A 86 -24.81 -10.14 13.32
N GLU A 87 -25.64 -10.59 12.38
CA GLU A 87 -25.19 -11.16 11.11
C GLU A 87 -24.36 -10.16 10.30
N GLN A 88 -24.87 -8.93 10.10
CA GLN A 88 -24.16 -7.91 9.33
C GLN A 88 -22.82 -7.55 9.95
N PHE A 89 -22.76 -7.39 11.27
CA PHE A 89 -21.51 -7.11 11.95
C PHE A 89 -20.52 -8.26 11.80
N ASN A 90 -20.96 -9.52 11.96
CA ASN A 90 -20.09 -10.68 11.78
C ASN A 90 -19.59 -10.85 10.35
N GLN A 91 -20.37 -10.42 9.34
CA GLN A 91 -19.94 -10.39 7.93
C GLN A 91 -18.93 -9.28 7.63
N LEU A 92 -19.04 -8.12 8.28
CA LEU A 92 -18.17 -6.97 8.04
C LEU A 92 -16.87 -7.01 8.86
N LYS A 93 -16.91 -7.54 10.08
CA LYS A 93 -15.75 -7.75 10.95
C LYS A 93 -14.50 -8.25 10.21
N PRO A 94 -14.54 -9.35 9.44
CA PRO A 94 -13.34 -9.85 8.74
C PRO A 94 -12.79 -8.86 7.71
N LYS A 95 -13.61 -8.01 7.09
CA LYS A 95 -13.15 -6.98 6.16
C LYS A 95 -12.39 -5.87 6.87
N VAL A 96 -12.82 -5.50 8.07
CA VAL A 96 -12.14 -4.51 8.90
C VAL A 96 -10.79 -5.05 9.38
N VAL A 97 -10.74 -6.33 9.79
CA VAL A 97 -9.47 -7.01 10.13
C VAL A 97 -8.53 -7.01 8.93
N GLN A 98 -8.99 -7.44 7.75
CA GLN A 98 -8.17 -7.42 6.53
C GLN A 98 -7.66 -6.02 6.17
N PHE A 99 -8.45 -4.99 6.47
CA PHE A 99 -8.02 -3.62 6.25
C PHE A 99 -6.93 -3.20 7.24
N SER A 100 -7.06 -3.55 8.53
CA SER A 100 -5.99 -3.36 9.52
C SER A 100 -4.70 -4.07 9.12
N ASP A 101 -4.79 -5.35 8.73
CA ASP A 101 -3.67 -6.15 8.23
C ASP A 101 -2.99 -5.50 7.02
N LEU A 102 -3.77 -4.91 6.10
CA LEU A 102 -3.25 -4.19 4.95
C LEU A 102 -2.45 -2.95 5.38
N LEU A 103 -2.92 -2.20 6.38
CA LEU A 103 -2.18 -1.04 6.89
C LEU A 103 -0.84 -1.45 7.52
N ASP A 104 -0.81 -2.56 8.26
CA ASP A 104 0.43 -3.12 8.81
C ASP A 104 1.39 -3.59 7.70
N GLN A 105 0.87 -4.21 6.63
CA GLN A 105 1.67 -4.57 5.46
C GLN A 105 2.27 -3.32 4.79
N ILE A 106 1.50 -2.24 4.66
CA ILE A 106 1.97 -0.96 4.11
C ILE A 106 3.08 -0.38 5.00
N GLN A 107 2.91 -0.38 6.32
CA GLN A 107 3.97 0.03 7.25
C GLN A 107 5.25 -0.75 6.97
N GLY A 108 5.19 -2.09 6.99
CA GLY A 108 6.36 -2.94 6.80
C GLY A 108 7.03 -2.72 5.43
N GLN A 109 6.25 -2.49 4.37
CA GLN A 109 6.79 -2.19 3.06
C GLN A 109 7.48 -0.82 3.02
N LEU A 110 6.92 0.20 3.67
CA LEU A 110 7.53 1.53 3.76
C LEU A 110 8.83 1.51 4.58
N GLU A 111 8.89 0.74 5.68
CA GLU A 111 10.11 0.56 6.47
C GLU A 111 11.23 -0.13 5.70
N LYS A 112 10.90 -1.21 4.96
CA LYS A 112 11.85 -1.90 4.06
C LYS A 112 12.38 -0.95 3.00
N THR A 113 11.49 -0.14 2.42
CA THR A 113 11.83 0.83 1.38
C THR A 113 12.75 1.92 1.94
N ALA A 114 12.46 2.47 3.13
CA ALA A 114 13.32 3.44 3.80
C ALA A 114 14.74 2.89 4.02
N THR A 115 14.83 1.64 4.49
CA THR A 115 16.12 0.95 4.70
C THR A 115 16.88 0.75 3.39
N SER A 116 16.18 0.37 2.33
CA SER A 116 16.79 0.21 0.99
C SER A 116 17.33 1.53 0.45
N VAL A 117 16.61 2.63 0.63
CA VAL A 117 17.05 3.96 0.19
C VAL A 117 18.28 4.42 0.98
N GLU A 118 18.33 4.22 2.30
CA GLU A 118 19.51 4.55 3.12
C GLU A 118 20.74 3.74 2.75
N ASN A 119 20.58 2.44 2.52
CA ASN A 119 21.71 1.60 2.14
C ASN A 119 22.26 2.02 0.78
N HIS A 120 21.38 2.30 -0.18
CA HIS A 120 21.78 2.80 -1.49
C HIS A 120 22.51 4.15 -1.40
N ASP A 121 22.01 5.09 -0.59
CA ASP A 121 22.65 6.39 -0.38
C ASP A 121 24.04 6.25 0.28
N ARG A 122 24.17 5.34 1.26
CA ARG A 122 25.45 5.02 1.91
C ARG A 122 26.46 4.42 0.92
N GLU A 123 26.02 3.48 0.09
CA GLU A 123 26.86 2.86 -0.95
C GLU A 123 27.33 3.90 -1.98
N LEU A 124 26.43 4.77 -2.45
CA LEU A 124 26.78 5.88 -3.34
C LEU A 124 27.81 6.81 -2.68
N SER A 125 27.61 7.19 -1.41
CA SER A 125 28.54 8.05 -0.68
C SER A 125 29.92 7.41 -0.47
N GLN A 126 30.00 6.09 -0.29
CA GLN A 126 31.28 5.39 -0.15
C GLN A 126 32.04 5.30 -1.47
N ASN A 127 31.31 5.09 -2.57
CA ASN A 127 31.88 5.05 -3.92
C ASN A 127 32.25 6.45 -4.45
N PHE A 128 31.65 7.50 -3.89
CA PHE A 128 31.94 8.90 -4.21
C PHE A 128 33.00 9.47 -3.26
N GLY A 129 34.23 8.98 -3.38
CA GLY A 129 35.43 9.56 -2.76
C GLY A 129 36.52 9.72 -3.82
N LEU A 130 37.01 10.95 -4.03
CA LEU A 130 38.14 11.20 -4.92
C LEU A 130 39.41 10.63 -4.25
N ASN A 131 39.99 9.59 -4.85
CA ASN A 131 41.41 9.28 -4.67
C ASN A 131 42.25 10.19 -5.57
#